data_AF-A0A348WGY4-F1
#
_entry.id   AF-A0A348WGY4-F1
#
_cell.length_a   1.000
_cell.length_b   1.000
_cell.length_c   1.000
_cell.angle_alpha   90.00
_cell.angle_beta   90.00
_cell.angle_gamma   90.00
#
_symmetry.space_group_name_H-M   'P 1'
#
loop_
_entity.id
_entity.type
_entity.pdbx_description
1 polymer ?
#
loop_
_entity_poly.entity_id
_entity_poly.type
_entity_poly.pdbx_seq_one_letter_code
_entity_poly.pdbx_strand_id
1 'polypeptide(L)'
;LEALIARLAPVDLVLVEGYKRAPHPKIEAYRAAAGHPLIAPESASIRAVAADCEVKAPCPVLPLDDTGAIADFILADLGLAEAS
;
A
#
# COMPACT_ATOMS: atom_id res chain seq x y z
N LEU A 1 -10.27 3.83 -13.47
CA LEU A 1 -9.05 3.06 -13.13
C LEU A 1 -8.87 1.90 -14.11
N GLU A 2 -9.82 0.98 -14.23
CA GLU A 2 -9.77 -0.16 -15.18
C GLU A 2 -9.32 0.20 -16.60
N ALA A 3 -9.93 1.22 -17.22
CA ALA A 3 -9.57 1.64 -18.58
C ALA A 3 -8.13 2.19 -18.71
N LEU A 4 -7.52 2.67 -17.62
CA LEU A 4 -6.12 3.10 -17.62
C LEU A 4 -5.18 1.90 -17.47
N ILE A 5 -5.52 0.96 -16.58
CA ILE A 5 -4.75 -0.27 -16.36
C ILE A 5 -4.66 -1.07 -17.66
N ALA A 6 -5.76 -1.19 -18.41
CA ALA A 6 -5.78 -1.92 -19.69
C ALA A 6 -4.79 -1.37 -20.74
N ARG A 7 -4.42 -0.09 -20.65
CA ARG A 7 -3.47 0.56 -21.56
C ARG A 7 -2.01 0.32 -21.19
N LEU A 8 -1.75 -0.21 -20.00
CA LEU A 8 -0.39 -0.50 -19.50
C LEU A 8 0.02 -1.95 -19.76
N ALA A 9 -0.87 -2.78 -20.31
CA ALA A 9 -0.53 -4.18 -20.59
C ALA A 9 0.49 -4.32 -21.73
N PRO A 10 1.44 -5.28 -21.65
CA PRO A 10 1.68 -6.20 -20.53
C PRO A 10 2.67 -5.62 -19.49
N VAL A 11 2.35 -5.75 -18.21
CA VAL A 11 3.23 -5.47 -17.06
C VAL A 11 2.88 -6.38 -15.89
N ASP A 12 3.85 -6.67 -15.03
CA ASP A 12 3.67 -7.52 -13.85
C ASP A 12 3.13 -6.74 -12.63
N LEU A 13 3.36 -5.43 -12.58
CA LEU A 13 2.96 -4.56 -11.46
C LEU A 13 2.57 -3.17 -11.96
N VAL A 14 1.47 -2.64 -11.42
CA VAL A 14 1.04 -1.24 -11.59
C VAL A 14 0.94 -0.60 -10.22
N LEU A 15 1.71 0.46 -9.98
CA LEU A 15 1.58 1.29 -8.79
C LEU A 15 0.56 2.41 -9.05
N VAL A 16 -0.40 2.55 -8.15
CA VAL A 16 -1.46 3.57 -8.23
C VAL A 16 -1.35 4.50 -7.04
N GLU A 17 -1.14 5.79 -7.31
CA GLU A 17 -1.25 6.84 -6.30
C GLU A 17 -2.66 7.44 -6.31
N GLY A 18 -3.27 7.58 -5.12
CA GLY A 18 -4.63 8.09 -4.97
C GLY A 18 -5.69 6.98 -4.95
N TYR A 19 -6.88 7.24 -5.51
CA TYR A 19 -8.01 6.29 -5.57
C TYR A 19 -8.36 5.60 -4.22
N LYS A 20 -8.34 6.35 -3.12
CA LYS A 20 -8.50 5.84 -1.74
C LYS A 20 -9.69 4.89 -1.53
N ARG A 21 -10.79 5.07 -2.28
CA ARG A 21 -12.04 4.28 -2.17
C ARG A 21 -12.14 3.11 -3.16
N ALA A 22 -11.22 2.97 -4.10
CA ALA A 22 -11.25 1.86 -5.04
C ALA A 22 -10.87 0.55 -4.32
N PRO A 23 -11.38 -0.62 -4.74
CA PRO A 23 -11.24 -1.86 -3.96
C PRO A 23 -9.87 -2.55 -4.09
N HIS A 24 -8.94 -2.03 -4.91
CA HIS A 24 -7.63 -2.66 -5.12
C HIS A 24 -6.77 -2.67 -3.83
N PRO A 25 -5.88 -3.66 -3.67
CA PRO A 25 -4.92 -3.70 -2.56
C PRO A 25 -4.08 -2.43 -2.50
N LYS A 26 -3.90 -1.85 -1.31
CA LYS A 26 -3.15 -0.60 -1.14
C LYS A 26 -2.38 -0.57 0.18
N ILE A 27 -1.34 0.25 0.20
CA ILE A 27 -0.62 0.65 1.41
C ILE A 27 -1.08 2.07 1.76
N GLU A 28 -1.46 2.29 3.01
CA GLU A 28 -1.81 3.62 3.49
C GLU A 28 -0.57 4.36 3.94
N ALA A 29 -0.17 5.42 3.22
CA ALA A 29 0.84 6.34 3.71
C ALA A 29 0.22 7.30 4.74
N TYR A 30 0.76 7.31 5.95
CA TYR A 30 0.29 8.12 7.07
C TYR A 30 1.44 8.96 7.65
N ARG A 31 1.19 10.25 7.84
CA ARG A 31 2.12 11.14 8.53
C ARG A 31 1.48 11.68 9.79
N ALA A 32 2.26 11.91 10.85
CA ALA A 32 1.75 12.54 12.08
C ALA A 32 1.05 13.88 11.81
N ALA A 33 1.53 14.64 10.82
CA ALA A 33 0.98 15.93 10.41
C ALA A 33 -0.36 15.84 9.64
N ALA A 34 -0.82 14.65 9.24
CA ALA A 34 -2.00 14.47 8.40
C ALA A 34 -3.30 14.93 9.09
N GLY A 35 -3.37 14.87 10.42
CA GLY A 35 -4.47 15.42 11.21
C GLY A 35 -5.83 14.73 11.02
N HIS A 36 -5.86 13.57 10.34
CA HIS A 36 -7.06 12.77 10.11
C HIS A 36 -6.81 11.32 10.55
N PRO A 37 -7.83 10.53 10.89
CA PRO A 37 -7.63 9.13 11.30
C PRO A 37 -7.11 8.26 10.14
N LEU A 38 -6.58 7.08 10.49
CA LEU A 38 -6.25 6.01 9.55
C LEU A 38 -7.52 5.48 8.86
N ILE A 39 -7.36 5.07 7.61
CA ILE A 39 -8.38 4.38 6.80
C ILE A 39 -8.33 2.86 7.08
N ALA A 40 -7.15 2.33 7.41
CA ALA A 40 -6.93 0.90 7.65
C ALA A 40 -7.96 0.21 8.56
N PRO A 41 -8.45 0.81 9.67
CA PRO A 41 -9.47 0.20 10.52
C PRO A 41 -10.81 -0.08 9.82
N GLU A 42 -11.14 0.67 8.77
CA GLU A 42 -12.45 0.62 8.09
C GLU A 42 -12.37 -0.01 6.69
N SER A 43 -11.18 -0.36 6.21
CA SER A 43 -10.97 -0.80 4.84
C SER A 43 -10.11 -2.05 4.75
N ALA A 44 -10.75 -3.16 4.41
CA ALA A 44 -10.09 -4.44 4.13
C ALA A 44 -9.16 -4.40 2.90
N SER A 45 -9.26 -3.36 2.06
CA SER A 45 -8.34 -3.17 0.92
C SER A 45 -6.96 -2.67 1.33
N ILE A 46 -6.79 -2.20 2.57
CA ILE A 46 -5.52 -1.70 3.08
C ILE A 46 -4.74 -2.91 3.63
N ARG A 47 -3.59 -3.19 3.03
CA ARG A 47 -2.75 -4.36 3.34
C ARG A 47 -1.67 -4.04 4.38
N ALA A 48 -1.20 -2.80 4.41
CA ALA A 48 -0.26 -2.27 5.39
C ALA A 48 -0.44 -0.75 5.55
N VAL A 49 0.09 -0.21 6.64
CA VAL A 49 0.25 1.24 6.85
C VAL A 49 1.75 1.55 6.81
N ALA A 50 2.15 2.57 6.04
CA ALA A 50 3.49 3.15 6.10
C ALA A 50 3.43 4.45 6.89
N ALA A 51 4.12 4.55 8.03
CA ALA A 51 4.01 5.69 8.95
C ALA A 51 5.36 6.28 9.38
N ASP A 52 5.40 7.60 9.58
CA ASP A 52 6.54 8.34 10.18
C ASP A 52 6.41 8.51 11.71
N CYS A 53 5.40 7.89 12.30
CA CYS A 53 5.13 7.91 13.74
C CYS A 53 4.57 6.57 14.20
N GLU A 54 4.56 6.34 15.51
CA GLU A 54 3.87 5.17 16.08
C GLU A 54 2.37 5.25 15.81
N VAL A 55 1.84 4.17 15.22
CA VAL A 55 0.40 4.03 14.94
C VAL A 55 -0.07 2.62 15.28
N LYS A 56 -1.33 2.52 15.71
CA LYS A 56 -2.01 1.23 15.91
C LYS A 56 -2.92 0.94 14.71
N ALA A 57 -2.60 -0.10 13.96
CA ALA A 57 -3.36 -0.54 12.80
C ALA A 57 -3.71 -2.04 12.91
N PRO A 58 -4.79 -2.50 12.23
CA PRO A 58 -5.13 -3.94 12.17
C PRO A 58 -4.21 -4.75 11.22
N CYS A 59 -3.25 -4.08 10.57
CA CYS A 59 -2.32 -4.64 9.59
C CYS A 59 -0.88 -4.20 9.93
N PRO A 60 0.15 -4.78 9.27
CA PRO A 60 1.54 -4.39 9.48
C PRO A 60 1.76 -2.88 9.32
N VAL A 61 2.60 -2.33 10.19
CA VAL A 61 3.06 -0.94 10.11
C VAL A 61 4.53 -0.94 9.68
N LEU A 62 4.81 -0.25 8.58
CA LEU A 62 6.13 -0.13 7.98
C LEU A 62 6.67 1.29 8.20
N PRO A 63 8.00 1.48 8.32
CA PRO A 63 8.59 2.81 8.35
C PRO A 63 8.33 3.54 7.02
N LEU A 64 7.77 4.75 7.07
CA LEU A 64 7.37 5.47 5.85
C LEU A 64 8.53 5.80 4.91
N ASP A 65 9.72 6.05 5.45
CA ASP A 65 10.91 6.40 4.69
C ASP A 65 11.76 5.17 4.31
N ASP A 66 11.35 3.95 4.72
CA ASP A 66 12.01 2.71 4.32
C ASP A 66 11.36 2.12 3.06
N THR A 67 11.77 2.66 1.91
CA THR A 67 11.27 2.20 0.61
C THR A 67 11.65 0.75 0.31
N GLY A 68 12.73 0.24 0.90
CA GLY A 68 13.15 -1.16 0.74
C GLY A 68 12.16 -2.10 1.41
N ALA A 69 11.86 -1.88 2.69
CA ALA A 69 10.86 -2.66 3.42
C ALA A 69 9.47 -2.60 2.77
N ILE A 70 9.09 -1.45 2.21
CA ILE A 70 7.83 -1.30 1.47
C ILE A 70 7.84 -2.12 0.18
N ALA A 71 8.93 -2.07 -0.59
CA ALA A 71 9.06 -2.86 -1.82
C ALA A 71 9.04 -4.37 -1.53
N ASP A 72 9.77 -4.81 -0.50
CA ASP A 72 9.81 -6.22 -0.07
C ASP A 72 8.42 -6.70 0.36
N PHE A 73 7.68 -5.87 1.11
CA PHE A 73 6.30 -6.16 1.46
C PHE A 73 5.40 -6.30 0.23
N ILE A 74 5.51 -5.39 -0.75
CA ILE A 74 4.71 -5.46 -1.98
C ILE A 74 5.02 -6.75 -2.77
N LEU A 75 6.30 -7.09 -2.92
CA LEU A 75 6.71 -8.30 -3.62
C LEU A 75 6.19 -9.57 -2.91
N ALA A 76 6.27 -9.61 -1.58
CA ALA A 76 5.77 -10.74 -0.81
C ALA A 76 4.23 -10.85 -0.84
N ASP A 77 3.49 -9.75 -0.65
CA ASP A 77 2.02 -9.73 -0.63
C ASP A 77 1.41 -10.13 -1.98
N LEU A 78 2.08 -9.77 -3.08
CA LEU A 78 1.65 -10.09 -4.45
C LEU A 78 2.21 -11.40 -4.99
N GLY A 79 3.07 -12.09 -4.24
CA GLY A 79 3.72 -13.33 -4.70
C GLY A 79 4.71 -13.11 -5.84
N LEU A 80 5.30 -11.92 -5.93
CA LEU A 80 6.30 -11.51 -6.94
C LEU A 80 7.74 -11.64 -6.42
N ALA A 81 7.94 -12.04 -5.17
CA ALA A 81 9.28 -12.33 -4.64
C ALA A 81 9.89 -13.50 -5.42
N GLU A 82 11.16 -13.38 -5.84
CA GLU A 82 11.83 -14.48 -6.53
C GLU A 82 11.95 -15.71 -5.61
N ALA A 83 11.77 -16.89 -6.20
CA ALA A 83 12.08 -18.14 -5.51
C ALA A 83 13.60 -18.27 -5.41
N SER A 84 14.14 -18.07 -4.19
CA SER A 84 15.53 -18.41 -3.86
C SER A 84 15.82 -19.90 -4.00
#